data_AF-A0A8T5AEU2-F1
#
_entry.id   AF-A0A8T5AEU2-F1
#
_cell.length_a   1.000
_cell.length_b   1.000
_cell.length_c   1.000
_cell.angle_alpha   90.00
_cell.angle_beta   90.00
_cell.angle_gamma   90.00
#
_symmetry.space_group_name_H-M   'P 1'
#
loop_
_entity.id
_entity.type
_entity.pdbx_description
1 polymer ?
#
loop_
_entity_poly.entity_id
_entity_poly.type
_entity_poly.pdbx_seq_one_letter_code
_entity_poly.pdbx_strand_id
1 'polypeptide(L)'
;MAKLGDAYVNFVYSLALTEICGEPTGAKVSSEILAEALKKTRLRKLLPSRLDRHSQGDAAEALIVYAWLKGAISLEETVKFITASRGNHVEAFTLLLEEITRRVKV
;
A
#
# COMPACT_ATOMS: atom_id res chain seq x y z
N MET A 1 -13.24 -1.58 -6.10
CA MET A 1 -12.18 -2.15 -5.25
C MET A 1 -11.57 -1.10 -4.31
N ALA A 2 -11.37 0.15 -4.74
CA ALA A 2 -10.79 1.22 -3.90
C ALA A 2 -11.42 1.36 -2.51
N LYS A 3 -12.76 1.38 -2.35
CA LYS A 3 -13.38 1.46 -1.00
C LYS A 3 -13.01 0.30 -0.05
N LEU A 4 -12.88 -0.92 -0.58
CA LEU A 4 -12.38 -2.06 0.20
C LEU A 4 -10.87 -1.93 0.42
N GLY A 5 -10.15 -1.39 -0.57
CA GLY A 5 -8.73 -1.05 -0.50
C GLY A 5 -8.40 -0.06 0.60
N ASP A 6 -9.08 1.10 0.66
CA ASP A 6 -8.94 2.10 1.72
C ASP A 6 -9.12 1.46 3.10
N ALA A 7 -10.20 0.69 3.30
CA ALA A 7 -10.43 -0.01 4.56
C ALA A 7 -9.32 -1.02 4.91
N TYR A 8 -8.89 -1.83 3.94
CA TYR A 8 -7.83 -2.82 4.14
C TYR A 8 -6.47 -2.15 4.44
N VAL A 9 -6.08 -1.16 3.65
CA VAL A 9 -4.81 -0.44 3.81
C VAL A 9 -4.76 0.29 5.16
N ASN A 10 -5.85 0.96 5.54
CA ASN A 10 -5.94 1.62 6.85
C ASN A 10 -5.85 0.61 8.01
N PHE A 11 -6.46 -0.56 7.86
CA PHE A 11 -6.36 -1.62 8.87
C PHE A 11 -4.92 -2.15 9.02
N VAL A 12 -4.28 -2.54 7.91
CA VAL A 12 -2.88 -3.01 7.94
C VAL A 12 -1.95 -1.94 8.50
N TYR A 13 -2.14 -0.67 8.10
CA TYR A 13 -1.33 0.43 8.61
C TYR A 13 -1.50 0.65 10.11
N SER A 14 -2.76 0.63 10.59
CA SER A 14 -3.06 0.72 12.02
C SER A 14 -2.43 -0.42 12.81
N LEU A 15 -2.50 -1.64 12.27
CA LEU A 15 -1.88 -2.81 12.87
C LEU A 15 -0.35 -2.68 12.94
N ALA A 16 0.28 -2.22 11.85
CA ALA A 16 1.72 -1.97 11.82
C ALA A 16 2.15 -0.91 12.85
N LEU A 17 1.39 0.18 12.99
CA LEU A 17 1.67 1.20 14.01
C LEU A 17 1.47 0.65 15.42
N THR A 18 0.46 -0.19 15.64
CA THR A 18 0.25 -0.87 16.91
C THR A 18 1.45 -1.72 17.30
N GLU A 19 2.04 -2.46 16.34
CA GLU A 19 3.25 -3.25 16.57
C GLU A 19 4.48 -2.37 16.87
N ILE A 20 4.64 -1.24 16.17
CA ILE A 20 5.77 -0.32 16.36
C ILE A 20 5.69 0.39 17.70
N CYS A 21 4.51 0.88 18.08
CA CYS A 21 4.29 1.67 19.29
C CYS A 21 4.12 0.80 20.55
N GLY A 22 3.71 -0.46 20.38
CA GLY A 22 3.40 -1.37 21.50
C GLY A 22 2.04 -1.14 22.15
N GLU A 23 1.19 -0.28 21.57
CA GLU A 23 -0.16 0.01 22.05
C GLU A 23 -1.18 0.10 20.90
N PRO A 24 -2.46 -0.29 21.12
CA PRO A 24 -3.49 -0.26 20.09
C PRO A 24 -3.66 1.14 19.48
N THR A 25 -3.32 1.27 18.19
CA THR A 25 -3.32 2.54 17.46
C THR A 25 -4.17 2.42 16.20
N GLY A 26 -5.09 3.36 16.00
CA GLY A 26 -5.84 3.52 14.74
C GLY A 26 -5.30 4.70 13.94
N ALA A 27 -4.96 4.47 12.67
CA ALA A 27 -4.49 5.52 11.78
C ALA A 27 -4.97 5.32 10.35
N LYS A 28 -5.21 6.44 9.67
CA LYS A 28 -5.50 6.48 8.25
C LYS A 28 -4.23 6.80 7.46
N VAL A 29 -4.00 6.07 6.37
CA VAL A 29 -2.93 6.40 5.42
C VAL A 29 -3.40 7.57 4.56
N SER A 30 -2.54 8.59 4.42
CA SER A 30 -2.80 9.68 3.49
C SER A 30 -2.72 9.18 2.04
N SER A 31 -3.73 9.51 1.23
CA SER A 31 -3.74 9.15 -0.20
C SER A 31 -2.54 9.74 -0.94
N GLU A 32 -1.98 10.85 -0.45
CA GLU A 32 -0.75 11.44 -0.98
C GLU A 32 0.48 10.55 -0.80
N ILE A 33 0.58 9.81 0.30
CA ILE A 33 1.66 8.84 0.55
C ILE A 33 1.57 7.70 -0.45
N LEU A 34 0.38 7.14 -0.65
CA LEU A 34 0.14 6.03 -1.58
C LEU A 34 0.36 6.46 -3.03
N ALA A 35 -0.11 7.64 -3.40
CA ALA A 35 0.15 8.21 -4.71
C ALA A 35 1.65 8.45 -4.95
N GLU A 36 2.37 8.95 -3.95
CA GLU A 36 3.82 9.16 -4.02
C GLU A 36 4.57 7.83 -4.17
N ALA A 37 4.18 6.83 -3.37
CA ALA A 37 4.74 5.48 -3.45
C ALA A 37 4.53 4.87 -4.84
N LEU A 38 3.30 4.94 -5.36
CA LEU A 38 2.97 4.44 -6.69
C LEU A 38 3.80 5.12 -7.79
N LYS A 39 4.03 6.43 -7.70
CA LYS A 39 4.88 7.17 -8.66
C LYS A 39 6.35 6.72 -8.61
N LYS A 40 6.85 6.33 -7.43
CA LYS A 40 8.23 5.87 -7.23
C LYS A 40 8.44 4.43 -7.70
N THR A 41 7.38 3.64 -7.79
CA THR A 41 7.47 2.32 -8.40
C THR A 41 7.76 2.40 -9.91
N ARG A 42 8.26 1.29 -10.47
CA ARG A 42 8.37 1.13 -11.93
C ARG A 42 7.01 1.07 -12.66
N LEU A 43 5.89 1.06 -11.92
CA LEU A 43 4.53 1.03 -12.47
C LEU A 43 4.10 2.34 -13.14
N ARG A 44 4.82 3.46 -12.93
CA ARG A 44 4.45 4.73 -13.56
C ARG A 44 4.31 4.62 -15.09
N LYS A 45 5.06 3.72 -15.72
CA LYS A 45 4.98 3.47 -17.17
C LYS A 45 3.71 2.71 -17.60
N LEU A 46 3.10 1.97 -16.68
CA LEU A 46 1.87 1.19 -16.91
C LEU A 46 0.60 1.99 -16.58
N LEU A 47 0.74 3.09 -15.83
CA LEU A 47 -0.35 3.98 -15.52
C LEU A 47 -0.63 4.94 -16.68
N PRO A 48 -1.91 5.23 -17.00
CA PRO A 48 -2.27 6.28 -17.94
C PRO A 48 -1.60 7.61 -17.57
N SER A 49 -1.12 8.34 -18.58
CA SER A 49 -0.33 9.57 -18.40
C SER A 49 -1.07 10.70 -17.66
N ARG A 50 -2.40 10.61 -17.53
CA ARG A 50 -3.29 11.63 -16.99
C ARG A 50 -4.13 11.17 -15.78
N LEU A 51 -3.58 10.32 -14.91
CA LEU A 51 -4.20 10.10 -13.60
C LEU A 51 -3.85 11.25 -12.65
N ASP A 52 -4.88 11.86 -12.08
CA ASP A 52 -4.72 12.80 -10.97
C ASP A 52 -4.17 12.09 -9.72
N ARG A 53 -3.73 12.88 -8.73
CA ARG A 53 -3.06 12.35 -7.53
C ARG A 53 -3.99 11.47 -6.68
N HIS A 54 -5.28 11.79 -6.61
CA HIS A 54 -6.24 11.04 -5.81
C HIS A 54 -6.50 9.67 -6.45
N SER A 55 -6.74 9.67 -7.77
CA SER A 55 -6.91 8.44 -8.55
C SER A 55 -5.68 7.51 -8.48
N GLN A 56 -4.47 8.06 -8.30
CA GLN A 56 -3.26 7.26 -8.05
C GLN A 56 -3.27 6.59 -6.68
N GLY A 57 -3.73 7.27 -5.64
CA GLY A 57 -3.92 6.68 -4.31
C GLY A 57 -4.92 5.52 -4.36
N ASP A 58 -6.09 5.76 -4.93
CA ASP A 58 -7.14 4.75 -5.11
C ASP A 58 -6.66 3.52 -5.91
N ALA A 59 -5.81 3.75 -6.93
CA ALA A 59 -5.21 2.67 -7.71
C ALA A 59 -4.23 1.83 -6.87
N ALA A 60 -3.41 2.46 -6.04
CA ALA A 60 -2.52 1.75 -5.11
C ALA A 60 -3.32 0.93 -4.09
N GLU A 61 -4.37 1.50 -3.49
CA GLU A 61 -5.26 0.80 -2.56
C GLU A 61 -5.94 -0.41 -3.22
N ALA A 62 -6.46 -0.21 -4.44
CA ALA A 62 -7.09 -1.28 -5.20
C ALA A 62 -6.11 -2.40 -5.55
N LEU A 63 -4.85 -2.08 -5.91
CA LEU A 63 -3.83 -3.07 -6.22
C LEU A 63 -3.43 -3.88 -4.97
N ILE A 64 -3.26 -3.20 -3.84
CA ILE A 64 -2.88 -3.85 -2.58
C ILE A 64 -3.95 -4.86 -2.16
N VAL A 65 -5.23 -4.44 -2.11
CA VAL A 65 -6.29 -5.34 -1.69
C VAL A 65 -6.56 -6.45 -2.71
N TYR A 66 -6.40 -6.18 -4.01
CA TYR A 66 -6.50 -7.20 -5.04
C TYR A 66 -5.45 -8.29 -4.86
N ALA A 67 -4.20 -7.92 -4.59
CA ALA A 67 -3.11 -8.87 -4.37
C ALA A 67 -3.37 -9.76 -3.15
N TRP A 68 -3.88 -9.19 -2.07
CA TRP A 68 -4.30 -9.94 -0.89
C TRP A 68 -5.43 -10.92 -1.19
N LEU A 69 -6.49 -10.46 -1.88
CA LEU A 69 -7.62 -11.33 -2.28
C LEU A 69 -7.21 -12.46 -3.22
N LYS A 70 -6.13 -12.28 -3.99
CA LYS A 70 -5.56 -13.32 -4.87
C LYS A 70 -4.54 -14.22 -4.17
N GLY A 71 -4.29 -14.01 -2.88
CA GLY A 71 -3.27 -14.76 -2.12
C GLY A 71 -1.84 -14.49 -2.58
N ALA A 72 -1.60 -13.42 -3.36
CA ALA A 72 -0.26 -13.05 -3.81
C ALA A 72 0.56 -12.46 -2.66
N ILE A 73 -0.09 -11.84 -1.68
CA ILE A 73 0.53 -11.34 -0.46
C ILE A 73 -0.40 -11.58 0.73
N SER A 74 0.15 -11.98 1.86
CA SER A 74 -0.59 -12.12 3.12
C SER A 74 -0.74 -10.79 3.86
N LEU A 75 -1.64 -10.77 4.84
CA LEU A 75 -1.79 -9.61 5.73
C LEU A 75 -0.50 -9.37 6.52
N GLU A 76 0.09 -10.44 7.06
CA GLU A 76 1.31 -10.43 7.86
C GLU A 76 2.50 -9.93 7.05
N GLU A 77 2.64 -10.35 5.79
CA GLU A 77 3.65 -9.79 4.89
C GLU A 77 3.43 -8.29 4.64
N THR A 78 2.18 -7.88 4.42
CA THR A 78 1.85 -6.46 4.19
C THR A 78 2.23 -5.61 5.40
N VAL A 79 1.91 -6.07 6.63
CA VAL A 79 2.32 -5.41 7.88
C VAL A 79 3.85 -5.33 7.99
N LYS A 80 4.56 -6.41 7.69
CA LYS A 80 6.04 -6.45 7.74
C LYS A 80 6.70 -5.41 6.84
N PHE A 81 6.16 -5.15 5.65
CA PHE A 81 6.69 -4.10 4.78
C PHE A 81 6.60 -2.71 5.42
N ILE A 82 5.52 -2.45 6.16
CA ILE A 82 5.29 -1.16 6.84
C ILE A 82 6.17 -1.05 8.09
N THR A 83 6.27 -2.10 8.90
CA THR A 83 7.08 -2.08 10.12
C THR A 83 8.58 -2.03 9.84
N ALA A 84 9.04 -2.60 8.71
CA ALA A 84 10.45 -2.58 8.33
C ALA A 84 10.98 -1.20 7.90
N SER A 85 10.14 -0.23 7.54
CA SER A 85 10.59 1.02 6.89
C SER A 85 11.10 2.10 7.83
N ARG A 86 11.20 1.84 9.14
CA ARG A 86 11.75 2.79 10.15
C ARG A 86 11.13 4.19 10.07
N GLY A 87 9.83 4.28 9.77
CA GLY A 87 9.09 5.54 9.66
C GLY A 87 9.02 6.15 8.26
N ASN A 88 9.71 5.59 7.26
CA ASN A 88 9.55 6.01 5.87
C ASN A 88 8.37 5.28 5.21
N HIS A 89 7.16 5.78 5.43
CA HIS A 89 5.94 5.15 4.92
C HIS A 89 5.85 5.15 3.39
N VAL A 90 6.35 6.19 2.71
CA VAL A 90 6.37 6.24 1.24
C VAL A 90 7.24 5.09 0.69
N GLU A 91 8.40 4.86 1.29
CA GLU A 91 9.29 3.75 0.89
C GLU A 91 8.69 2.39 1.20
N ALA A 92 8.08 2.19 2.37
CA ALA A 92 7.34 0.96 2.70
C ALA A 92 6.33 0.60 1.61
N PHE A 93 5.45 1.54 1.27
CA PHE A 93 4.43 1.31 0.26
C PHE A 93 5.02 1.14 -1.14
N THR A 94 6.15 1.79 -1.45
CA THR A 94 6.84 1.59 -2.74
C THR A 94 7.31 0.15 -2.88
N LEU A 95 8.04 -0.37 -1.87
CA LEU A 95 8.57 -1.74 -1.87
C LEU A 95 7.43 -2.78 -1.90
N LEU A 96 6.37 -2.54 -1.13
CA LEU A 96 5.17 -3.37 -1.13
C LEU A 96 4.53 -3.45 -2.52
N LEU A 97 4.32 -2.31 -3.18
CA LEU A 97 3.72 -2.26 -4.52
C LEU A 97 4.59 -2.96 -5.56
N GLU A 98 5.92 -2.83 -5.47
CA GLU A 98 6.86 -3.54 -6.34
C GLU A 98 6.83 -5.06 -6.12
N GLU A 99 6.77 -5.52 -4.86
CA GLU A 99 6.61 -6.93 -4.50
C GLU A 99 5.32 -7.50 -5.10
N ILE A 100 4.20 -6.81 -4.87
CA ILE A 100 2.88 -7.20 -5.37
C ILE A 100 2.90 -7.33 -6.90
N THR A 101 3.46 -6.34 -7.58
CA THR A 101 3.53 -6.35 -9.06
C THR A 101 4.28 -7.57 -9.57
N ARG A 102 5.41 -7.91 -8.94
CA ARG A 102 6.21 -9.09 -9.30
C ARG A 102 5.42 -10.38 -9.17
N ARG A 103 4.58 -10.50 -8.13
CA ARG A 103 3.82 -11.72 -7.83
C ARG A 103 2.54 -11.84 -8.64
N VAL A 104 1.87 -10.73 -8.92
CA VAL A 104 0.56 -10.72 -9.61
C VAL A 104 0.70 -10.86 -11.14
N LYS A 105 1.92 -10.75 -11.71
CA LYS A 105 2.19 -10.77 -13.17
C LYS A 105 1.26 -9.80 -13.93
N VAL A 106 1.27 -8.54 -13.50
CA VAL A 106 0.58 -7.44 -14.22
C VAL A 106 1.43 -6.98 -15.39
#